data_AF-A0A6A1VH71-F1
#
_entry.id   AF-A0A6A1VH71-F1
#
_cell.length_a   1.000
_cell.length_b   1.000
_cell.length_c   1.000
_cell.angle_alpha   90.00
_cell.angle_beta   90.00
_cell.angle_gamma   90.00
#
_symmetry.space_group_name_H-M   'P 1'
#
loop_
_entity.id
_entity.type
_entity.pdbx_description
1 polymer ?
#
loop_
_entity_poly.entity_id
_entity_poly.type
_entity_poly.pdbx_seq_one_letter_code
_entity_poly.pdbx_strand_id
1 'polypeptide(L)'
;MEVYIAEFLVVASGENSQGFIPTLPGLDTFLGKIVHANEYKSGSSYQDKEVLVVDCGNSSMKISYDLSNFGAHTDYQFIVKSDRMPRNDYPNHWKGQCGVYCAGLSHRGLLGIFDDARAIANDISKVIQDRKKEALPMLHNV
;
A
#
# COMPACT_ATOMS: atom_id res chain seq x y z
N MET A 1 9.04 -20.22 37.98
CA MET A 1 7.90 -20.44 37.07
C MET A 1 6.65 -20.23 37.90
N GLU A 2 5.86 -19.21 37.58
CA GLU A 2 4.62 -18.92 38.29
C GLU A 2 3.45 -19.54 37.54
N VAL A 3 2.52 -20.14 38.27
CA VAL A 3 1.36 -20.86 37.72
C VAL A 3 0.10 -20.21 38.22
N TYR A 4 -0.83 -19.95 37.31
CA TYR A 4 -2.13 -19.37 37.61
C TYR A 4 -3.24 -20.29 37.09
N ILE A 5 -4.35 -20.35 37.82
CA ILE A 5 -5.51 -21.16 37.50
C ILE A 5 -6.71 -20.23 37.38
N ALA A 6 -7.47 -20.37 36.31
CA ALA A 6 -8.73 -19.65 36.08
C ALA A 6 -9.75 -20.59 35.46
N GLU A 7 -11.04 -20.37 35.75
CA GLU A 7 -12.15 -21.15 35.20
C GLU A 7 -12.38 -20.83 33.71
N PHE A 8 -12.10 -19.58 33.31
CA PHE A 8 -12.16 -19.13 31.93
C PHE A 8 -10.96 -18.22 31.63
N LEU A 9 -10.32 -18.43 30.47
CA LEU A 9 -9.20 -17.64 29.99
C LEU A 9 -9.55 -17.07 28.61
N VAL A 10 -9.53 -15.74 28.48
CA VAL A 10 -9.65 -15.06 27.19
C VAL A 10 -8.26 -14.60 26.77
N VAL A 11 -7.71 -15.25 25.74
CA VAL A 11 -6.41 -14.88 25.15
C VAL A 11 -6.67 -13.93 23.98
N ALA A 12 -6.40 -12.65 24.20
CA ALA A 12 -6.51 -11.59 23.18
C ALA A 12 -5.13 -11.02 22.82
N SER A 13 -4.09 -11.86 22.80
CA SER A 13 -2.70 -11.44 22.60
C SER A 13 -2.41 -10.87 21.20
N GLY A 14 -3.32 -11.07 20.24
CA GLY A 14 -3.16 -10.65 18.84
C GLY A 14 -2.10 -11.48 18.09
N GLU A 15 -2.27 -11.66 16.79
CA GLU A 15 -1.31 -12.38 15.92
C GLU A 15 -0.21 -11.46 15.32
N ASN A 16 -0.41 -10.14 15.35
CA ASN A 16 0.32 -9.20 14.48
C ASN A 16 1.69 -8.71 15.01
N SER A 17 2.33 -9.43 15.93
CA SER A 17 3.53 -8.93 16.61
C SER A 17 4.84 -9.12 15.84
N GLN A 18 4.87 -10.02 14.86
CA GLN A 18 6.04 -10.29 14.02
C GLN A 18 5.88 -9.58 12.68
N GLY A 19 6.77 -8.66 12.36
CA GLY A 19 6.79 -8.02 11.05
C GLY A 19 7.23 -9.00 9.98
N PHE A 20 6.53 -9.06 8.85
CA PHE A 20 6.87 -9.95 7.75
C PHE A 20 6.95 -9.14 6.45
N ILE A 21 8.16 -9.05 5.90
CA ILE A 21 8.39 -8.51 4.56
C ILE A 21 8.66 -9.71 3.64
N PRO A 22 7.78 -10.04 2.69
CA PRO A 22 8.02 -11.14 1.77
C PRO A 22 9.18 -10.82 0.81
N THR A 23 9.96 -11.83 0.44
CA THR A 23 10.92 -11.69 -0.66
C THR A 23 10.17 -11.63 -1.98
N LEU A 24 10.29 -10.51 -2.69
CA LEU A 24 9.70 -10.30 -4.01
C LEU A 24 10.81 -10.16 -5.07
N PRO A 25 10.64 -10.67 -6.29
CA PRO A 25 11.61 -10.46 -7.37
C PRO A 25 11.90 -8.96 -7.58
N GLY A 26 13.18 -8.58 -7.58
CA GLY A 26 13.64 -7.20 -7.76
C GLY A 26 13.67 -6.36 -6.49
N LEU A 27 13.17 -6.87 -5.35
CA LEU A 27 13.21 -6.18 -4.07
C LEU A 27 14.65 -6.00 -3.55
N ASP A 28 15.53 -6.95 -3.85
CA ASP A 28 16.97 -6.94 -3.57
C ASP A 28 17.73 -5.88 -4.38
N THR A 29 17.24 -5.55 -5.57
CA THR A 29 17.80 -4.49 -6.43
C THR A 29 17.19 -3.11 -6.19
N PHE A 30 16.16 -3.02 -5.35
CA PHE A 30 15.54 -1.74 -5.02
C PHE A 30 16.47 -0.91 -4.14
N LEU A 31 16.92 0.24 -4.66
CA LEU A 31 17.88 1.11 -3.97
C LEU A 31 17.25 1.94 -2.83
N GLY A 32 15.91 1.97 -2.76
CA GLY A 32 15.19 2.70 -1.73
C GLY A 32 15.11 1.95 -0.39
N LYS A 33 14.68 2.65 0.66
CA LYS A 33 14.49 2.06 1.98
C LYS A 33 13.18 1.26 2.04
N ILE A 34 13.25 0.00 2.44
CA ILE A 34 12.08 -0.84 2.73
C ILE A 34 11.87 -0.83 4.25
N VAL A 35 10.64 -0.56 4.70
CA VAL A 35 10.30 -0.45 6.13
C VAL A 35 8.99 -1.18 6.39
N HIS A 36 8.97 -2.10 7.35
CA HIS A 36 7.74 -2.73 7.81
C HIS A 36 6.93 -1.77 8.70
N ALA A 37 5.60 -1.89 8.71
CA ALA A 37 4.71 -1.05 9.52
C ALA A 37 5.07 -1.01 11.02
N ASN A 38 5.61 -2.10 11.57
CA ASN A 38 6.05 -2.19 12.97
C ASN A 38 7.26 -1.28 13.30
N GLU A 39 8.07 -0.96 12.30
CA GLU A 39 9.24 -0.07 12.44
C GLU A 39 8.90 1.39 12.16
N TYR A 40 7.74 1.66 11.54
CA TYR A 40 7.26 3.01 11.30
C TYR A 40 6.96 3.73 12.62
N LYS A 41 7.40 4.99 12.72
CA LYS A 41 7.18 5.84 13.91
C LYS A 41 6.43 7.13 13.60
N SER A 42 6.80 7.81 12.53
CA SER A 42 6.20 9.08 12.10
C SER A 42 6.56 9.39 10.65
N GLY A 43 5.65 10.07 9.96
CA GLY A 43 5.80 10.58 8.60
C GLY A 43 6.86 11.69 8.49
N SER A 44 7.20 12.36 9.58
CA SER A 44 8.23 13.42 9.61
C SER A 44 9.59 12.96 9.04
N SER A 45 9.94 11.68 9.20
CA SER A 45 11.19 11.10 8.65
C SER A 45 11.18 10.93 7.12
N TYR A 46 10.06 11.24 6.47
CA TYR A 46 9.79 11.00 5.05
C TYR A 46 9.34 12.25 4.30
N GLN A 47 9.48 13.43 4.91
CA GLN A 47 9.23 14.70 4.24
C GLN A 47 9.97 14.77 2.90
N ASP A 48 9.26 15.20 1.85
CA ASP A 48 9.73 15.34 0.47
C ASP A 48 10.24 14.04 -0.19
N LYS A 49 9.97 12.87 0.41
CA LYS A 49 10.30 11.57 -0.18
C LYS A 49 9.12 10.98 -0.94
N GLU A 50 9.41 10.29 -2.04
CA GLU A 50 8.49 9.38 -2.70
C GLU A 50 8.29 8.13 -1.84
N VAL A 51 7.07 7.91 -1.34
CA VAL A 51 6.78 6.77 -0.46
C VAL A 51 5.60 5.96 -0.98
N LEU A 52 5.83 4.66 -1.19
CA LEU A 52 4.80 3.68 -1.49
C LEU A 52 4.44 2.90 -0.21
N VAL A 53 3.18 3.01 0.22
CA VAL A 53 2.63 2.17 1.29
C VAL A 53 1.91 0.99 0.66
N VAL A 54 2.31 -0.23 1.05
CA VAL A 54 1.78 -1.48 0.49
C VAL A 54 1.03 -2.22 1.60
N ASP A 55 -0.32 -2.21 1.55
CA ASP A 55 -1.27 -3.07 2.30
C ASP A 55 -2.68 -2.42 2.23
N CYS A 56 -3.75 -3.20 2.38
CA CYS A 56 -5.14 -2.71 2.47
C CYS A 56 -5.69 -2.65 3.91
N GLY A 57 -4.85 -2.89 4.92
CA GLY A 57 -5.22 -2.86 6.32
C GLY A 57 -5.38 -1.46 6.92
N ASN A 58 -5.98 -1.40 8.11
CA ASN A 58 -6.15 -0.13 8.85
C ASN A 58 -4.83 0.60 9.14
N SER A 59 -3.74 -0.16 9.34
CA SER A 59 -2.41 0.41 9.56
C SER A 59 -1.91 1.15 8.32
N SER A 60 -2.12 0.59 7.12
CA SER A 60 -1.68 1.22 5.87
C SER A 60 -2.36 2.58 5.66
N MET A 61 -3.65 2.67 5.94
CA MET A 61 -4.40 3.91 5.84
C MET A 61 -3.91 4.97 6.84
N LYS A 62 -3.65 4.58 8.09
CA LYS A 62 -3.12 5.51 9.12
C LYS A 62 -1.72 6.01 8.76
N ILE A 63 -0.84 5.12 8.33
CA ILE A 63 0.54 5.46 7.92
C ILE A 63 0.52 6.38 6.70
N SER A 64 -0.30 6.08 5.69
CA SER A 64 -0.42 6.90 4.49
C SER A 64 -0.93 8.31 4.80
N TYR A 65 -1.91 8.42 5.71
CA TYR A 65 -2.42 9.71 6.15
C TYR A 65 -1.35 10.51 6.92
N ASP A 66 -0.60 9.88 7.82
CA ASP A 66 0.46 10.55 8.58
C ASP A 66 1.62 11.01 7.67
N LEU A 67 2.08 10.15 6.74
CA LEU A 67 3.06 10.51 5.70
C LEU A 67 2.62 11.74 4.89
N SER A 68 1.37 11.73 4.43
CA SER A 68 0.75 12.84 3.71
C SER A 68 0.76 14.13 4.52
N ASN A 69 0.41 14.08 5.82
CA ASN A 69 0.39 15.27 6.68
C ASN A 69 1.79 15.86 6.93
N PHE A 70 2.83 15.03 6.86
CA PHE A 70 4.23 15.46 7.01
C PHE A 70 4.92 15.80 5.67
N GLY A 71 4.17 15.93 4.58
CA GLY A 71 4.71 16.36 3.30
C GLY A 71 5.52 15.29 2.55
N ALA A 72 5.36 14.01 2.90
CA ALA A 72 5.84 12.96 2.02
C ALA A 72 5.01 12.93 0.73
N HIS A 73 5.66 12.73 -0.41
CA HIS A 73 4.97 12.53 -1.68
C HIS A 73 4.32 11.14 -1.65
N THR A 74 3.05 11.17 -1.26
CA THR A 74 2.16 10.02 -1.26
C THR A 74 0.91 10.41 -2.04
N ASP A 75 0.47 9.54 -2.93
CA ASP A 75 -0.78 9.72 -3.68
C ASP A 75 -2.04 9.60 -2.80
N TYR A 76 -1.89 9.42 -1.49
CA TYR A 76 -3.01 9.27 -0.57
C TYR A 76 -4.00 10.43 -0.70
N GLN A 77 -3.50 11.66 -0.87
CA GLN A 77 -4.31 12.86 -1.13
C GLN A 77 -4.89 12.95 -2.55
N PHE A 78 -4.61 12.01 -3.44
CA PHE A 78 -5.30 11.92 -4.72
C PHE A 78 -6.36 10.82 -4.71
N ILE A 79 -6.27 9.88 -3.77
CA ILE A 79 -7.19 8.74 -3.67
C ILE A 79 -8.27 8.96 -2.61
N VAL A 80 -7.96 9.55 -1.44
CA VAL A 80 -8.88 9.60 -0.28
C VAL A 80 -9.07 11.03 0.25
N LYS A 81 -10.31 11.51 0.26
CA LYS A 81 -10.74 12.82 0.80
C LYS A 81 -10.53 12.91 2.32
N SER A 82 -10.68 14.10 2.88
CA SER A 82 -10.58 14.33 4.34
C SER A 82 -11.62 13.58 5.17
N ASP A 83 -12.78 13.25 4.58
CA ASP A 83 -13.85 12.44 5.17
C ASP A 83 -13.61 10.92 5.04
N ARG A 84 -12.43 10.51 4.55
CA ARG A 84 -12.04 9.13 4.26
C ARG A 84 -12.80 8.46 3.12
N MET A 85 -13.55 9.21 2.32
CA MET A 85 -14.17 8.70 1.11
C MET A 85 -13.21 8.78 -0.08
N PRO A 86 -13.30 7.84 -1.04
CA PRO A 86 -12.53 7.96 -2.27
C PRO A 86 -12.85 9.28 -3.00
N ARG A 87 -11.81 9.86 -3.62
CA ARG A 87 -11.93 11.07 -4.45
C ARG A 87 -12.63 10.79 -5.77
N ASN A 88 -12.23 9.71 -6.42
CA ASN A 88 -12.81 9.25 -7.68
C ASN A 88 -13.99 8.30 -7.41
N ASP A 89 -14.96 8.30 -8.30
CA ASP A 89 -16.11 7.40 -8.20
C ASP A 89 -15.79 6.00 -8.74
N TYR A 90 -16.56 5.00 -8.29
CA TYR A 90 -16.54 3.66 -8.85
C TYR A 90 -16.84 3.70 -10.36
N PRO A 91 -16.10 2.97 -11.22
CA PRO A 91 -15.13 1.92 -10.90
C PRO A 91 -13.67 2.37 -10.87
N ASN A 92 -13.35 3.67 -10.80
CA ASN A 92 -11.97 4.20 -10.89
C ASN A 92 -11.46 4.80 -9.56
N HIS A 93 -12.16 4.53 -8.47
CA HIS A 93 -11.84 5.01 -7.11
C HIS A 93 -10.50 4.50 -6.56
N TRP A 94 -9.94 3.45 -7.15
CA TRP A 94 -8.76 2.72 -6.66
C TRP A 94 -7.41 3.26 -7.16
N LYS A 95 -7.37 4.19 -8.13
CA LYS A 95 -6.12 4.63 -8.78
C LYS A 95 -5.71 6.06 -8.40
N GLY A 96 -4.47 6.21 -7.92
CA GLY A 96 -3.80 7.50 -7.70
C GLY A 96 -3.09 8.05 -8.94
N GLN A 97 -2.39 9.18 -8.82
CA GLN A 97 -1.77 9.87 -9.96
C GLN A 97 -0.32 9.42 -10.25
N CYS A 98 0.43 8.99 -9.23
CA CYS A 98 1.84 8.61 -9.30
C CYS A 98 2.06 7.09 -9.16
N GLY A 99 1.08 6.27 -9.55
CA GLY A 99 1.21 4.81 -9.55
C GLY A 99 0.95 4.15 -8.19
N VAL A 100 0.32 4.87 -7.26
CA VAL A 100 -0.27 4.26 -6.06
C VAL A 100 -1.69 3.79 -6.33
N TYR A 101 -2.05 2.72 -5.64
CA TYR A 101 -3.37 2.10 -5.75
C TYR A 101 -3.96 1.83 -4.37
N CYS A 102 -5.28 1.86 -4.25
CA CYS A 102 -6.00 1.47 -3.03
C CYS A 102 -7.13 0.51 -3.39
N ALA A 103 -7.11 -0.69 -2.83
CA ALA A 103 -8.22 -1.63 -2.95
C ALA A 103 -9.16 -1.54 -1.73
N GLY A 104 -10.46 -1.65 -1.97
CA GLY A 104 -11.46 -1.76 -0.91
C GLY A 104 -12.16 -0.47 -0.51
N LEU A 105 -11.93 0.64 -1.23
CA LEU A 105 -12.60 1.92 -0.95
C LEU A 105 -14.02 2.00 -1.54
N SER A 106 -14.47 0.99 -2.28
CA SER A 106 -15.80 0.98 -2.91
C SER A 106 -16.97 0.77 -1.94
N HIS A 107 -16.72 0.38 -0.69
CA HIS A 107 -17.74 -0.04 0.29
C HIS A 107 -18.63 -1.22 -0.17
N ARG A 108 -18.18 -2.03 -1.14
CA ARG A 108 -18.92 -3.19 -1.68
C ARG A 108 -18.52 -4.53 -1.05
N GLY A 109 -17.92 -4.50 0.14
CA GLY A 109 -17.42 -5.70 0.83
C GLY A 109 -16.33 -6.44 0.06
N LEU A 110 -16.24 -7.75 0.27
CA LEU A 110 -15.18 -8.61 -0.32
C LEU A 110 -15.16 -8.59 -1.86
N LEU A 111 -16.34 -8.52 -2.49
CA LEU A 111 -16.43 -8.47 -3.95
C LEU A 111 -15.80 -7.18 -4.51
N GLY A 112 -16.05 -6.04 -3.86
CA GLY A 112 -15.41 -4.77 -4.25
C GLY A 112 -13.90 -4.79 -4.10
N ILE A 113 -13.39 -5.41 -3.03
CA ILE A 113 -11.94 -5.58 -2.82
C ILE A 113 -11.34 -6.43 -3.95
N PHE A 114 -12.00 -7.52 -4.34
CA PHE A 114 -11.56 -8.38 -5.44
C PHE A 114 -11.55 -7.65 -6.79
N ASP A 115 -12.60 -6.89 -7.08
CA ASP A 115 -12.69 -6.11 -8.32
C ASP A 115 -11.60 -5.03 -8.39
N ASP A 116 -11.34 -4.34 -7.28
CA ASP A 116 -10.27 -3.36 -7.18
C ASP A 116 -8.90 -4.01 -7.39
N ALA A 117 -8.60 -5.11 -6.68
CA ALA A 117 -7.34 -5.83 -6.80
C ALA A 117 -7.08 -6.29 -8.25
N ARG A 118 -8.12 -6.78 -8.94
CA ARG A 118 -8.05 -7.18 -10.34
C ARG A 118 -7.83 -6.00 -11.27
N ALA A 119 -8.51 -4.88 -11.06
CA ALA A 119 -8.34 -3.67 -11.86
C ALA A 119 -6.92 -3.09 -11.72
N ILE A 120 -6.40 -3.07 -10.49
CA ILE A 120 -5.02 -2.67 -10.17
C ILE A 120 -4.02 -3.56 -10.91
N ALA A 121 -4.16 -4.89 -10.80
CA ALA A 121 -3.25 -5.84 -11.45
C ALA A 121 -3.22 -5.66 -12.97
N ASN A 122 -4.40 -5.45 -13.59
CA ASN A 122 -4.51 -5.21 -15.02
C ASN A 122 -3.84 -3.90 -15.45
N ASP A 123 -4.01 -2.83 -14.67
CA ASP A 123 -3.37 -1.54 -14.92
C ASP A 123 -1.84 -1.62 -14.83
N ILE A 124 -1.32 -2.27 -13.78
CA ILE A 124 0.13 -2.52 -13.62
C ILE A 124 0.67 -3.33 -14.81
N SER A 125 -0.03 -4.40 -15.21
CA SER A 125 0.37 -5.20 -16.37
C SER A 125 0.44 -4.36 -17.64
N LYS A 126 -0.55 -3.49 -17.86
CA LYS A 126 -0.57 -2.58 -19.02
C LYS A 126 0.60 -1.60 -18.98
N VAL A 127 0.85 -0.94 -17.85
CA VAL A 127 1.98 -0.02 -17.65
C VAL A 127 3.32 -0.70 -17.93
N ILE A 128 3.52 -1.94 -17.46
CA ILE A 128 4.74 -2.72 -17.71
C ILE A 128 4.89 -3.04 -19.20
N GLN A 129 3.81 -3.42 -19.88
CA GLN A 129 3.84 -3.71 -21.31
C GLN A 129 4.17 -2.46 -22.14
N ASP A 130 3.58 -1.31 -21.80
CA ASP A 130 3.83 -0.05 -22.47
C ASP A 130 5.29 0.40 -22.29
N ARG A 131 5.85 0.28 -21.07
CA ARG A 131 7.28 0.53 -20.82
C ARG A 131 8.20 -0.39 -21.62
N LYS A 132 7.86 -1.68 -21.75
CA LYS A 132 8.64 -2.63 -22.58
C LYS A 132 8.60 -2.24 -24.06
N LYS A 133 7.45 -1.76 -24.55
CA LYS A 133 7.31 -1.26 -25.93
C LYS A 133 8.07 0.03 -26.16
N GLU A 134 8.24 0.90 -25.17
CA GLU A 134 9.04 2.12 -25.26
C GLU A 134 10.55 1.85 -25.18
N ALA A 135 10.97 0.84 -24.41
CA ALA A 135 12.37 0.41 -24.32
C ALA A 135 12.85 -0.34 -25.59
N LEU A 136 11.97 -1.05 -26.29
CA LEU A 136 12.31 -1.85 -27.47
C LEU A 136 12.80 -1.04 -28.71
N PRO A 137 12.23 0.13 -29.07
CA PRO A 137 12.72 0.94 -30.19
C PRO A 137 14.07 1.63 -29.92
N MET A 138 14.55 1.68 -28.66
CA MET A 138 15.88 2.21 -28.36
C MET A 138 17.02 1.19 -28.60
N LEU A 139 16.71 -0.10 -28.75
CA LEU A 139 17.70 -1.16 -28.99
C LEU A 139 17.93 -1.45 -30.48
N HIS A 140 17.10 -0.95 -31.39
CA HIS A 140 17.25 -1.15 -32.84
C HIS A 140 17.97 0.01 -33.56
N ASN A 141 18.46 1.02 -32.82
CA ASN A 141 19.20 2.17 -33.37
C ASN A 141 20.67 2.22 -32.90
N VAL A 142 21.27 1.07 -32.60
CA VAL A 142 22.72 0.94 -32.38
C VAL A 142 23.31 0.05 -33.46
#